data_AF-A0A349B5U8-F1
#
_entry.id   AF-A0A349B5U8-F1
#
_cell.length_a   1.000
_cell.length_b   1.000
_cell.length_c   1.000
_cell.angle_alpha   90.00
_cell.angle_beta   90.00
_cell.angle_gamma   90.00
#
_symmetry.space_group_name_H-M   'P 1'
#
loop_
_entity.id
_entity.type
_entity.pdbx_description
1 polymer ?
#
loop_
_entity_poly.entity_id
_entity_poly.type
_entity_poly.pdbx_seq_one_letter_code
_entity_poly.pdbx_strand_id
1 'polypeptide(L)'
;ALAAAAVGIVGDLGFVGLLGPHLARPLTGPQHRRFLPVAAALGALVVVAADVLGRSVFAPTEIPAGLVVSLIGTPFFLFLIWRTRSVGA
;
A
#
# COMPACT_ATOMS: atom_id res chain seq x y z
N ALA A 1 13.65 -5.38 -11.14
CA ALA A 1 13.84 -6.81 -10.80
C ALA A 1 12.90 -7.25 -9.68
N LEU A 2 13.06 -6.75 -8.43
CA LEU A 2 12.23 -7.19 -7.28
C LEU A 2 10.71 -7.01 -7.50
N ALA A 3 10.28 -5.85 -7.98
CA ALA A 3 8.86 -5.59 -8.26
C ALA A 3 8.31 -6.53 -9.36
N ALA A 4 9.07 -6.75 -10.43
CA ALA A 4 8.68 -7.66 -11.51
C ALA A 4 8.60 -9.12 -11.04
N ALA A 5 9.54 -9.56 -10.20
CA ALA A 5 9.50 -10.90 -9.61
C ALA A 5 8.29 -11.08 -8.68
N ALA A 6 7.98 -10.07 -7.85
CA ALA A 6 6.81 -10.11 -6.97
C ALA A 6 5.48 -10.16 -7.76
N VAL A 7 5.32 -9.29 -8.76
CA VAL A 7 4.12 -9.27 -9.62
C VAL A 7 4.01 -10.54 -10.46
N GLY A 8 5.13 -11.11 -10.91
CA GLY A 8 5.14 -12.38 -11.64
C GLY A 8 4.66 -13.59 -10.82
N ILE A 9 4.77 -13.54 -9.48
CA ILE A 9 4.32 -14.61 -8.57
C ILE A 9 2.90 -14.36 -8.06
N VAL A 10 2.61 -13.13 -7.63
CA VAL A 10 1.37 -12.79 -6.91
C VAL A 10 0.29 -12.23 -7.84
N GLY A 11 0.66 -11.73 -9.01
CA GLY A 11 -0.20 -10.93 -9.88
C GLY A 11 -0.12 -9.44 -9.56
N ASP A 12 -1.06 -8.67 -10.11
CA ASP A 12 -1.05 -7.21 -10.00
C ASP A 12 -1.33 -6.73 -8.57
N LEU A 13 -0.48 -5.81 -8.09
CA LEU A 13 -0.57 -5.17 -6.77
C LEU A 13 -0.42 -3.66 -6.93
N GLY A 14 -1.55 -2.99 -7.18
CA GLY A 14 -1.63 -1.53 -7.23
C GLY A 14 -1.36 -0.88 -5.87
N PHE A 15 -0.85 0.35 -5.88
CA PHE A 15 -0.71 1.27 -4.73
C PHE A 15 0.19 0.87 -3.56
N VAL A 16 0.58 -0.40 -3.36
CA VAL A 16 1.43 -0.85 -2.24
C VAL A 16 2.75 -0.05 -2.19
N GLY A 17 3.39 0.12 -3.35
CA GLY A 17 4.64 0.87 -3.49
C GLY A 17 4.53 2.37 -3.20
N LEU A 18 3.30 2.90 -3.09
CA LEU A 18 3.04 4.28 -2.67
C LEU A 18 2.64 4.34 -1.19
N LEU A 19 1.74 3.45 -0.75
CA LEU A 19 1.23 3.39 0.63
C LEU A 19 2.34 3.14 1.65
N GLY A 20 3.15 2.09 1.46
CA GLY A 20 4.23 1.73 2.38
C GLY A 20 5.19 2.90 2.69
N PRO A 21 5.86 3.50 1.69
CA PRO A 21 6.77 4.62 1.92
C PRO A 21 6.05 5.89 2.39
N HIS A 22 4.80 6.12 2.00
CA HIS A 22 4.06 7.29 2.48
C HIS A 22 3.72 7.18 3.97
N LEU A 23 3.29 6.01 4.43
CA LEU A 23 3.03 5.74 5.85
C LEU A 23 4.32 5.73 6.68
N ALA A 24 5.43 5.26 6.11
CA ALA A 24 6.73 5.23 6.80
C ALA A 24 7.35 6.62 7.02
N ARG A 25 7.10 7.55 6.10
CA ARG A 25 7.74 8.88 6.09
C ARG A 25 7.56 9.67 7.41
N PRO A 26 6.35 9.80 7.98
CA PRO A 26 6.17 10.47 9.27
C PRO A 26 6.77 9.68 10.45
N LEU A 27 6.95 8.36 10.33
CA LEU A 27 7.43 7.50 11.42
C LEU A 27 8.95 7.48 11.55
N THR A 28 9.69 7.59 10.45
CA THR A 28 11.16 7.40 10.44
C THR A 28 11.96 8.68 10.25
N GLY A 29 11.33 9.77 9.82
CA GLY A 29 12.05 10.99 9.42
C GLY A 29 12.93 10.80 8.17
N PRO A 30 13.93 11.66 7.94
CA PRO A 30 14.66 11.73 6.66
C PRO A 30 15.70 10.61 6.46
N GLN A 31 16.01 9.81 7.48
CA GLN A 31 17.09 8.84 7.41
C GLN A 31 16.70 7.57 6.64
N HIS A 32 17.27 7.42 5.45
CA HIS A 32 16.94 6.32 4.53
C HIS A 32 17.16 4.92 5.12
N ARG A 33 18.17 4.77 5.99
CA ARG A 33 18.53 3.50 6.65
C ARG A 33 17.41 2.93 7.54
N ARG A 34 16.60 3.81 8.14
CA ARG A 34 15.43 3.43 8.96
C ARG A 34 14.15 3.44 8.14
N PHE A 35 14.05 4.37 7.19
CA PHE A 35 12.91 4.50 6.30
C PHE A 35 12.65 3.24 5.47
N LEU A 36 13.66 2.68 4.81
CA LEU A 36 13.50 1.51 3.94
C LEU A 36 12.90 0.28 4.66
N PRO A 37 13.43 -0.19 5.81
CA PRO A 37 12.85 -1.34 6.49
C PRO A 37 11.44 -1.08 7.01
N VAL A 38 11.15 0.14 7.48
CA VAL A 38 9.80 0.50 7.96
C VAL A 38 8.81 0.59 6.80
N ALA A 39 9.20 1.17 5.67
CA ALA A 39 8.38 1.21 4.46
C ALA A 39 8.06 -0.20 3.93
N ALA A 40 9.05 -1.10 3.93
CA ALA A 40 8.85 -2.49 3.56
C ALA A 40 7.90 -3.21 4.54
N ALA A 41 8.08 -3.04 5.84
CA ALA A 41 7.24 -3.64 6.87
C ALA A 41 5.78 -3.15 6.80
N LEU A 42 5.56 -1.84 6.63
CA LEU A 42 4.23 -1.27 6.48
C LEU A 42 3.57 -1.70 5.16
N GLY A 43 4.32 -1.75 4.07
CA GLY A 43 3.82 -2.30 2.80
C GLY A 43 3.39 -3.75 2.93
N ALA A 44 4.20 -4.60 3.58
CA ALA A 44 3.87 -5.99 3.86
C ALA A 44 2.62 -6.12 4.75
N LEU A 45 2.51 -5.30 5.80
CA LEU A 45 1.35 -5.28 6.68
C LEU A 45 0.06 -4.96 5.91
N VAL A 46 0.09 -3.95 5.03
CA VAL A 46 -1.06 -3.58 4.18
C VAL A 46 -1.48 -4.74 3.28
N VAL A 47 -0.51 -5.41 2.63
CA VAL A 47 -0.80 -6.55 1.74
C VAL A 47 -1.40 -7.72 2.52
N VAL A 48 -0.85 -8.07 3.68
CA VAL A 48 -1.38 -9.16 4.52
C VAL A 48 -2.79 -8.84 5.01
N ALA A 49 -3.02 -7.61 5.49
CA ALA A 49 -4.36 -7.20 5.90
C ALA A 49 -5.36 -7.27 4.74
N ALA A 50 -4.95 -6.84 3.54
CA ALA A 50 -5.79 -6.89 2.35
C ALA A 50 -6.09 -8.31 1.88
N ASP A 51 -5.12 -9.23 1.95
CA ASP A 51 -5.31 -10.65 1.62
C ASP A 51 -6.28 -11.32 2.61
N VAL A 52 -6.10 -11.08 3.91
CA VAL A 52 -7.02 -11.60 4.95
C VAL A 52 -8.44 -11.09 4.73
N LEU A 53 -8.60 -9.78 4.50
CA LEU A 53 -9.92 -9.18 4.23
C LEU A 53 -10.54 -9.71 2.93
N GLY A 54 -9.75 -9.82 1.85
CA GLY A 54 -10.23 -10.32 0.56
C GLY A 54 -10.75 -11.76 0.63
N ARG A 55 -10.16 -12.58 1.51
CA ARG A 55 -10.59 -13.96 1.75
C ARG A 55 -11.74 -14.06 2.75
N SER A 56 -11.81 -13.18 3.75
CA SER A 56 -12.79 -13.29 4.83
C SER A 56 -14.15 -12.66 4.53
N VAL A 57 -14.21 -11.57 3.76
CA VAL A 57 -15.44 -10.77 3.63
C VAL A 57 -16.48 -11.43 2.70
N PHE A 58 -16.03 -12.15 1.66
CA PHE A 58 -16.91 -12.70 0.62
C PHE A 58 -16.80 -14.22 0.45
N ALA A 59 -16.41 -14.94 1.50
CA ALA A 59 -16.30 -16.39 1.47
C ALA A 59 -17.62 -17.05 0.97
N PRO A 60 -17.56 -18.02 0.02
CA PRO A 60 -16.37 -18.73 -0.49
C PRO A 60 -15.65 -18.07 -1.66
N THR A 61 -16.12 -16.92 -2.15
CA THR A 61 -15.51 -16.21 -3.28
C THR A 61 -14.33 -15.38 -2.80
N GLU A 62 -13.15 -15.66 -3.32
CA GLU A 62 -11.93 -14.94 -2.96
C GLU A 62 -11.77 -13.68 -3.80
N ILE A 63 -11.58 -12.54 -3.12
CA ILE A 63 -11.22 -11.28 -3.79
C ILE A 63 -9.69 -11.16 -3.84
N PRO A 64 -9.10 -10.91 -5.02
CA PRO A 64 -7.67 -10.66 -5.15
C PRO A 64 -7.19 -9.51 -4.24
N ALA A 65 -6.13 -9.74 -3.48
CA ALA A 65 -5.59 -8.75 -2.54
C ALA A 65 -5.26 -7.40 -3.22
N GLY A 66 -4.79 -7.41 -4.48
CA GLY A 66 -4.49 -6.19 -5.25
C GLY A 66 -5.70 -5.28 -5.47
N LEU A 67 -6.89 -5.86 -5.64
CA LEU A 67 -8.13 -5.09 -5.74
C LEU A 67 -8.49 -4.46 -4.39
N VAL A 68 -8.37 -5.22 -3.30
CA VAL A 68 -8.63 -4.73 -1.95
C VAL A 68 -7.67 -3.58 -1.60
N VAL A 69 -6.38 -3.72 -1.90
CA VAL A 69 -5.39 -2.64 -1.71
C VAL A 69 -5.74 -1.43 -2.57
N SER A 70 -6.13 -1.61 -3.82
CA SER A 70 -6.46 -0.50 -4.72
C SER A 70 -7.70 0.27 -4.26
N LEU A 71 -8.69 -0.42 -3.71
CA LEU A 71 -9.89 0.19 -3.12
C LEU A 71 -9.55 1.09 -1.93
N ILE A 72 -8.52 0.74 -1.16
CA ILE A 72 -8.04 1.54 -0.01
C ILE A 72 -7.07 2.64 -0.46
N GLY A 73 -6.16 2.32 -1.38
CA GLY A 73 -5.12 3.22 -1.86
C GLY A 73 -5.66 4.39 -2.66
N THR A 74 -6.67 4.17 -3.50
CA THR A 74 -7.27 5.21 -4.33
C THR A 74 -7.87 6.37 -3.50
N PRO A 75 -8.78 6.15 -2.53
CA PRO A 75 -9.32 7.23 -1.70
C PRO A 75 -8.25 7.88 -0.83
N PHE A 76 -7.28 7.11 -0.31
CA PHE A 76 -6.16 7.66 0.44
C PHE A 76 -5.33 8.64 -0.41
N PHE A 77 -5.04 8.27 -1.66
CA PHE A 77 -4.25 9.10 -2.57
C PHE A 77 -5.03 10.34 -3.02
N LEU A 78 -6.34 10.20 -3.30
CA LEU A 78 -7.21 11.33 -3.60
C LEU A 78 -7.25 12.33 -2.44
N PHE A 79 -7.40 11.84 -1.20
CA PHE A 79 -7.33 12.67 0.00
C PHE A 79 -5.99 13.41 0.11
N LEU A 80 -4.88 12.73 -0.16
CA LEU A 80 -3.56 13.35 -0.12
C LEU A 80 -3.41 14.47 -1.15
N ILE A 81 -3.88 14.26 -2.38
CA ILE A 81 -3.87 15.28 -3.45
C ILE A 81 -4.73 16.49 -3.08
N TRP A 82 -5.90 16.26 -2.49
CA TRP A 82 -6.76 17.35 -2.05
C TRP A 82 -6.10 18.17 -0.94
N ARG A 83 -5.47 17.50 0.04
CA ARG A 83 -4.79 18.18 1.15
C ARG A 83 -3.59 19.00 0.69
N THR A 84 -2.79 18.51 -0.27
CA THR A 84 -1.63 19.26 -0.76
C THR A 84 -2.02 20.47 -1.60
N ARG A 85 -3.19 20.45 -2.26
CA ARG A 85 -3.74 21.64 -2.93
C ARG A 85 -4.15 22.75 -1.96
N SER A 86 -4.66 22.39 -0.78
CA SER A 86 -5.11 23.37 0.24
C SER A 86 -3.97 24.17 0.89
N VAL A 87 -2.72 23.73 0.77
CA VAL A 87 -1.54 24.41 1.34
C VAL A 87 -0.98 25.47 0.37
N GLY A 88 -1.40 25.46 -0.89
CA GLY A 88 -0.95 26.39 -1.94
C GLY A 88 -1.95 27.51 -2.27
N ALA A 89 -3.00 27.71 -1.47
CA ALA A 89 -4.02 28.75 -1.66
C ALA A 89 -4.03 29.74 -0.48
#